data_AF-A0A7T1MMF9-F1
#
_entry.id   AF-A0A7T1MMF9-F1
#
_cell.length_a   1.000
_cell.length_b   1.000
_cell.length_c   1.000
_cell.angle_alpha   90.00
_cell.angle_beta   90.00
_cell.angle_gamma   90.00
#
_symmetry.space_group_name_H-M   'P 1'
#
loop_
_entity.id
_entity.type
_entity.pdbx_description
1 polymer ?
#
loop_
_entity_poly.entity_id
_entity_poly.type
_entity_poly.pdbx_seq_one_letter_code
_entity_poly.pdbx_strand_id
1 'polypeptide(L)'
;MSELLAAAACTPARLSDLGTLLQVLGQFLSLSLFSLGGGNTLLAEYHHLAVDQFCWLSNAQFADLYALAEAAPGPSSMLVGLIGLGASWPEGPFWALLSAYGAEAAILMPSTLVMVLACLSWKQLEHSPWRRDFEQGLGPITLGILFAVGLKILRTADTNAAGVLVSVLVCVLMLRSRISPLWFMAGAGLLGGLGLINR
;
A
#
# COMPACT_ATOMS: atom_id res chain seq x y z
N MET A 1 28.61 25.90 0.50
CA MET A 1 27.76 26.89 -0.20
C MET A 1 26.82 26.25 -1.23
N SER A 2 26.74 24.91 -1.34
CA SER A 2 25.72 24.19 -2.12
C SER A 2 24.57 23.62 -1.28
N GLU A 3 24.79 23.33 0.01
CA GLU A 3 23.75 22.79 0.91
C GLU A 3 22.78 23.85 1.47
N LEU A 4 23.11 25.13 1.35
CA LEU A 4 22.27 26.23 1.87
C LEU A 4 21.20 26.72 0.88
N LEU A 5 21.21 26.20 -0.36
CA LEU A 5 20.28 26.57 -1.44
C LEU A 5 19.28 25.46 -1.80
N ALA A 6 19.44 24.23 -1.28
CA ALA A 6 18.52 23.12 -1.52
C ALA A 6 17.33 23.08 -0.55
N ALA A 7 17.39 23.84 0.56
CA ALA A 7 16.24 24.14 1.39
C ALA A 7 15.40 25.26 0.75
N ALA A 8 14.93 25.04 -0.49
CA ALA A 8 13.71 25.69 -0.93
C ALA A 8 12.66 25.28 0.10
N ALA A 9 12.33 26.21 1.00
CA ALA A 9 11.52 25.95 2.18
C ALA A 9 10.16 25.41 1.75
N CYS A 10 10.03 24.09 1.72
CA CYS A 10 8.76 23.45 1.52
C CYS A 10 7.95 23.75 2.77
N THR A 11 7.10 24.76 2.67
CA THR A 11 6.23 25.16 3.77
C THR A 11 5.15 24.09 3.89
N PRO A 12 4.97 23.50 5.09
CA PRO A 12 3.96 22.47 5.28
C PRO A 12 2.59 23.04 4.93
N ALA A 13 1.88 22.34 4.05
CA ALA A 13 0.56 22.77 3.62
C ALA A 13 -0.40 22.76 4.80
N ARG A 14 -1.03 23.89 5.10
CA ARG A 14 -1.97 23.99 6.22
C ARG A 14 -3.30 23.37 5.85
N LEU A 15 -3.73 22.40 6.64
CA LEU A 15 -5.03 21.73 6.52
C LEU A 15 -6.13 22.48 7.26
N SER A 16 -5.79 23.52 8.04
CA SER A 16 -6.76 24.50 8.53
C SER A 16 -7.45 25.28 7.41
N ASP A 17 -6.79 25.41 6.24
CA ASP A 17 -7.38 26.04 5.06
C ASP A 17 -8.25 25.05 4.31
N LEU A 18 -9.55 25.34 4.22
CA LEU A 18 -10.53 24.44 3.62
C LEU A 18 -10.21 24.08 2.17
N GLY A 19 -9.60 25.00 1.40
CA GLY A 19 -9.18 24.75 0.02
C GLY A 19 -8.09 23.68 -0.08
N THR A 20 -7.07 23.77 0.76
CA THR A 20 -5.98 22.78 0.86
C THR A 20 -6.51 21.43 1.33
N LEU A 21 -7.37 21.43 2.35
CA LEU A 21 -7.99 20.21 2.86
C LEU A 21 -8.81 19.48 1.79
N LEU A 22 -9.62 20.21 1.00
CA LEU A 22 -10.37 19.63 -0.11
C LEU A 22 -9.46 19.09 -1.22
N GLN A 23 -8.35 19.78 -1.52
CA GLN A 23 -7.37 19.31 -2.50
C GLN A 23 -6.74 17.97 -2.08
N VAL A 24 -6.32 17.89 -0.81
CA VAL A 24 -5.72 16.70 -0.21
C VAL A 24 -6.72 15.55 -0.19
N LEU A 25 -7.94 15.80 0.29
CA LEU A 25 -9.00 14.79 0.28
C LEU A 25 -9.28 14.33 -1.15
N GLY A 26 -9.32 15.23 -2.14
CA GLY A 26 -9.51 14.90 -3.54
C GLY A 26 -8.40 13.99 -4.11
N GLN A 27 -7.15 14.18 -3.70
CA GLN A 27 -6.04 13.30 -4.09
C GLN A 27 -6.16 11.93 -3.44
N PHE A 28 -6.44 11.83 -2.14
CA PHE A 28 -6.66 10.53 -1.50
C PHE A 28 -7.90 9.81 -2.07
N LEU A 29 -8.94 10.56 -2.43
CA LEU A 29 -10.14 10.06 -3.09
C LEU A 29 -9.82 9.46 -4.47
N SER A 30 -8.98 10.11 -5.26
CA SER A 30 -8.58 9.59 -6.57
C SER A 30 -7.68 8.35 -6.42
N LEU A 31 -6.73 8.39 -5.49
CA LEU A 31 -5.85 7.27 -5.16
C LEU A 31 -6.62 6.03 -4.69
N SER A 32 -7.75 6.20 -4.01
CA SER A 32 -8.65 5.09 -3.62
C SER A 32 -9.02 4.19 -4.80
N LEU A 33 -9.30 4.79 -5.96
CA LEU A 33 -9.69 4.06 -7.17
C LEU A 33 -8.52 3.33 -7.83
N PHE A 34 -7.29 3.77 -7.57
CA PHE A 34 -6.05 3.19 -8.10
C PHE A 34 -5.42 2.15 -7.17
N SER A 35 -5.98 1.91 -5.97
CA SER A 35 -5.50 0.92 -4.98
C SER A 35 -5.80 -0.55 -5.38
N LEU A 36 -5.50 -0.93 -6.62
CA LEU A 36 -5.66 -2.28 -7.15
C LEU A 36 -4.53 -3.18 -6.62
N GLY A 37 -4.76 -3.83 -5.48
CA GLY A 37 -3.77 -4.70 -4.81
C GLY A 37 -3.52 -4.37 -3.33
N GLY A 38 -4.26 -3.42 -2.76
CA GLY A 38 -4.18 -3.01 -1.35
C GLY A 38 -3.34 -1.74 -1.14
N GLY A 39 -3.40 -1.16 0.07
CA GLY A 39 -2.80 0.15 0.38
C GLY A 39 -1.30 0.25 0.08
N ASN A 40 -0.56 -0.86 0.18
CA ASN A 40 0.89 -0.89 -0.02
C ASN A 40 1.33 -0.66 -1.47
N THR A 41 0.42 -0.82 -2.45
CA THR A 41 0.71 -0.51 -3.86
C THR A 41 0.94 0.99 -4.11
N LEU A 42 0.38 1.83 -3.24
CA LEU A 42 0.44 3.28 -3.33
C LEU A 42 1.45 3.88 -2.34
N LEU A 43 2.23 3.05 -1.64
CA LEU A 43 3.16 3.51 -0.60
C LEU A 43 4.15 4.57 -1.10
N ALA A 44 4.68 4.39 -2.31
CA ALA A 44 5.58 5.37 -2.92
C ALA A 44 4.89 6.71 -3.20
N GLU A 45 3.61 6.68 -3.57
CA GLU A 45 2.82 7.89 -3.80
C GLU A 45 2.44 8.58 -2.48
N TYR A 46 2.10 7.81 -1.45
CA TYR A 46 1.85 8.34 -0.11
C TYR A 46 3.11 9.01 0.46
N HIS A 47 4.27 8.40 0.25
CA HIS A 47 5.56 8.98 0.61
C HIS A 47 5.81 10.29 -0.13
N HIS A 48 5.62 10.30 -1.45
CA HIS A 48 5.77 11.50 -2.27
C HIS A 48 4.84 12.63 -1.80
N LEU A 49 3.55 12.33 -1.57
CA LEU A 49 2.58 13.30 -1.08
C LEU A 49 2.96 13.85 0.30
N ALA A 50 3.29 12.98 1.24
CA ALA A 50 3.51 13.35 2.64
C ALA A 50 4.86 14.06 2.87
N VAL A 51 5.90 13.67 2.14
CA VAL A 51 7.29 14.12 2.36
C VAL A 51 7.72 15.16 1.33
N ASP A 52 7.45 14.94 0.04
CA ASP A 52 7.99 15.77 -1.04
C ASP A 52 7.02 16.89 -1.47
N GLN A 53 5.72 16.59 -1.58
CA GLN A 53 4.74 17.53 -2.09
C GLN A 53 4.16 18.44 -1.00
N PHE A 54 3.66 17.86 0.09
CA PHE A 54 3.04 18.63 1.18
C PHE A 54 3.97 18.87 2.38
N CYS A 55 5.09 18.15 2.43
CA CYS A 55 6.15 18.33 3.43
C CYS A 55 5.64 18.31 4.87
N TRP A 56 4.65 17.45 5.12
CA TRP A 56 4.09 17.22 6.44
C TRP A 56 4.99 16.38 7.32
N LEU A 57 5.73 15.45 6.71
CA LEU A 57 6.53 14.45 7.41
C LEU A 57 7.94 14.42 6.84
N SER A 58 8.91 14.16 7.72
CA SER A 58 10.23 13.73 7.28
C SER A 58 10.23 12.25 6.86
N ASN A 59 11.25 11.83 6.09
CA ASN A 59 11.46 10.43 5.74
C ASN A 59 11.46 9.49 6.95
N ALA A 60 12.07 9.89 8.07
CA ALA A 60 12.11 9.11 9.29
C ALA A 60 10.71 8.99 9.93
N GLN A 61 9.97 10.10 10.05
CA GLN A 61 8.62 10.08 10.59
C GLN A 61 7.67 9.24 9.73
N PHE A 62 7.80 9.32 8.40
CA PHE A 62 7.01 8.48 7.51
C PHE A 62 7.30 6.99 7.74
N ALA A 63 8.57 6.61 7.88
CA ALA A 63 8.96 5.23 8.18
C ALA A 63 8.43 4.75 9.54
N ASP A 64 8.45 5.61 10.56
CA ASP A 64 7.89 5.30 11.88
C ASP A 64 6.37 5.09 11.81
N LEU A 65 5.66 5.95 11.09
CA LEU A 65 4.21 5.80 10.88
C LEU A 65 3.87 4.54 10.06
N TYR A 66 4.69 4.22 9.06
CA TYR A 66 4.55 2.98 8.30
C TYR A 66 4.75 1.74 9.18
N ALA A 67 5.81 1.73 10.00
CA ALA A 67 6.05 0.65 10.95
C ALA A 67 4.90 0.53 11.96
N LEU A 68 4.36 1.65 12.43
CA LEU A 68 3.24 1.67 13.37
C LEU A 68 1.94 1.16 12.73
N ALA A 69 1.69 1.50 11.46
CA ALA A 69 0.53 1.02 10.70
C ALA A 69 0.57 -0.50 10.49
N GLU A 70 1.75 -1.06 10.18
CA GLU A 70 1.93 -2.51 9.95
C GLU A 70 2.02 -3.31 11.26
N ALA A 71 2.48 -2.69 12.36
CA ALA A 71 2.51 -3.32 13.67
C ALA A 71 1.13 -3.35 14.34
N ALA A 72 0.28 -2.36 14.07
CA ALA A 72 -1.07 -2.32 14.59
C ALA A 72 -1.95 -3.39 13.91
N PRO A 73 -2.76 -4.16 14.67
CA PRO A 73 -3.76 -5.03 14.07
C PRO A 73 -4.84 -4.16 13.41
N GLY A 74 -4.73 -3.92 12.11
CA GLY A 74 -5.59 -3.02 11.36
C GLY A 74 -5.52 -3.23 9.85
N PRO A 75 -6.34 -2.49 9.08
CA PRO A 75 -6.22 -2.47 7.63
C PRO A 75 -4.90 -1.79 7.22
N SER A 76 -4.24 -2.28 6.17
CA SER A 76 -3.02 -1.64 5.64
C SER A 76 -3.25 -0.20 5.17
N SER A 77 -4.50 0.21 4.93
CA SER A 77 -4.87 1.60 4.63
C SER A 77 -4.68 2.56 5.80
N MET A 78 -4.59 2.06 7.05
CA MET A 78 -4.50 2.88 8.27
C MET A 78 -3.33 3.87 8.24
N LEU A 79 -2.29 3.58 7.46
CA LEU A 79 -1.20 4.51 7.18
C LEU A 79 -1.70 5.88 6.71
N VAL A 80 -2.73 5.93 5.86
CA VAL A 80 -3.26 7.18 5.31
C VAL A 80 -3.88 8.05 6.41
N GLY A 81 -4.66 7.45 7.32
CA GLY A 81 -5.16 8.14 8.50
C GLY A 81 -4.04 8.64 9.42
N LEU A 82 -2.96 7.86 9.60
CA LEU A 82 -1.80 8.28 10.40
C LEU A 82 -1.02 9.42 9.74
N ILE A 83 -0.88 9.42 8.42
CA ILE A 83 -0.29 10.54 7.67
C ILE A 83 -1.14 11.80 7.86
N GLY A 84 -2.46 11.70 7.77
CA GLY A 84 -3.37 12.81 8.05
C GLY A 84 -3.20 13.34 9.47
N LEU A 85 -3.11 12.46 10.46
CA LEU A 85 -2.87 12.82 11.86
C LEU A 85 -1.54 13.57 12.03
N GLY A 86 -0.47 13.08 11.40
CA GLY A 86 0.85 13.71 11.43
C GLY A 86 0.88 15.07 10.74
N ALA A 87 0.10 15.24 9.67
CA ALA A 87 0.02 16.47 8.89
C ALA A 87 -0.56 17.66 9.68
N SER A 88 -1.65 17.44 10.41
CA SER A 88 -2.30 18.49 11.21
C SER A 88 -1.90 18.49 12.69
N TRP A 89 -0.95 17.65 13.10
CA TRP A 89 -0.47 17.65 14.50
C TRP A 89 -0.04 19.04 15.00
N PRO A 90 0.70 19.86 14.21
CA PRO A 90 1.08 21.21 14.62
C PRO A 90 -0.10 22.20 14.69
N GLU A 91 -1.21 21.91 14.02
CA GLU A 91 -2.40 22.77 13.95
C GLU A 91 -3.36 22.57 15.14
N GLY A 92 -3.11 21.54 15.95
CA GLY A 92 -3.86 21.22 17.16
C GLY A 92 -4.59 19.88 17.08
N PRO A 93 -4.98 19.32 18.24
CA PRO A 93 -5.51 17.95 18.33
C PRO A 93 -6.84 17.77 17.58
N PHE A 94 -7.65 18.82 17.49
CA PHE A 94 -8.92 18.78 16.76
C PHE A 94 -8.69 18.59 15.25
N TRP A 95 -7.79 19.38 14.66
CA TRP A 95 -7.44 19.28 13.23
C TRP A 95 -6.70 17.99 12.91
N ALA A 96 -5.84 17.53 13.81
CA ALA A 96 -5.17 16.22 13.70
C ALA A 96 -6.18 15.07 13.62
N LEU A 97 -7.21 15.05 14.47
CA LEU A 97 -8.25 14.03 14.40
C LEU A 97 -9.11 14.17 13.15
N LEU A 98 -9.52 15.39 12.79
CA LEU A 98 -10.36 15.63 11.63
C LEU A 98 -9.68 15.21 10.32
N SER A 99 -8.41 15.56 10.15
CA SER A 99 -7.61 15.16 8.99
C SER A 99 -7.34 13.66 8.97
N ALA A 100 -7.09 13.03 10.11
CA ALA A 100 -6.92 11.57 10.21
C ALA A 100 -8.18 10.82 9.73
N TYR A 101 -9.34 11.14 10.31
CA TYR A 101 -10.60 10.51 9.90
C TYR A 101 -11.01 10.90 8.48
N GLY A 102 -10.74 12.13 8.07
CA GLY A 102 -11.03 12.63 6.73
C GLY A 102 -10.21 11.89 5.66
N ALA A 103 -8.90 11.73 5.88
CA ALA A 103 -8.01 11.02 4.97
C ALA A 103 -8.37 9.52 4.88
N GLU A 104 -8.66 8.87 6.02
CA GLU A 104 -9.11 7.47 6.03
C GLU A 104 -10.46 7.30 5.32
N ALA A 105 -11.41 8.20 5.56
CA ALA A 105 -12.68 8.19 4.84
C ALA A 105 -12.50 8.43 3.34
N ALA A 106 -11.61 9.34 2.95
CA ALA A 106 -11.33 9.62 1.54
C ALA A 106 -10.71 8.42 0.82
N ILE A 107 -9.81 7.67 1.45
CA ILE A 107 -9.21 6.48 0.83
C ILE A 107 -10.18 5.29 0.80
N LEU A 108 -11.12 5.17 1.74
CA LEU A 108 -12.06 4.04 1.80
C LEU A 108 -13.36 4.29 1.04
N MET A 109 -13.87 5.51 1.01
CA MET A 109 -15.21 5.81 0.50
C MET A 109 -15.40 5.48 -0.99
N PRO A 110 -14.50 5.88 -1.92
CA PRO A 110 -14.69 5.63 -3.35
C PRO A 110 -14.68 4.15 -3.70
N SER A 111 -13.66 3.42 -3.23
CA SER A 111 -13.52 1.98 -3.49
C SER A 111 -14.69 1.20 -2.88
N THR A 112 -15.11 1.54 -1.66
CA THR A 112 -16.29 0.93 -1.02
C THR A 112 -17.55 1.22 -1.82
N LEU A 113 -17.75 2.46 -2.27
CA LEU A 113 -18.93 2.83 -3.06
C LEU A 113 -18.97 2.08 -4.40
N VAL A 114 -17.84 2.02 -5.11
CA VAL A 114 -17.72 1.26 -6.37
C VAL A 114 -18.02 -0.21 -6.13
N MET A 115 -17.49 -0.80 -5.05
CA MET A 115 -17.74 -2.20 -4.71
C MET A 115 -19.22 -2.46 -4.36
N VAL A 116 -19.84 -1.58 -3.58
CA VAL A 116 -21.27 -1.69 -3.23
C VAL A 116 -22.13 -1.59 -4.48
N LEU A 117 -21.87 -0.61 -5.34
CA LEU A 117 -22.57 -0.45 -6.62
C LEU A 117 -22.39 -1.69 -7.50
N ALA A 118 -21.17 -2.18 -7.63
CA ALA A 118 -20.88 -3.40 -8.38
C ALA A 118 -21.67 -4.59 -7.82
N CYS A 119 -21.68 -4.80 -6.50
CA CYS A 119 -22.44 -5.86 -5.84
C CYS A 119 -23.96 -5.77 -6.07
N LEU A 120 -24.52 -4.55 -5.98
CA LEU A 120 -25.95 -4.32 -6.20
C LEU A 120 -26.34 -4.56 -7.66
N SER A 121 -25.52 -4.09 -8.60
CA SER A 121 -25.69 -4.36 -10.03
C SER A 121 -25.51 -5.84 -10.35
N TRP A 122 -24.59 -6.53 -9.66
CA TRP A 122 -24.35 -7.96 -9.83
C TRP A 122 -25.57 -8.80 -9.49
N LYS A 123 -26.28 -8.45 -8.40
CA LYS A 123 -27.54 -9.11 -8.02
C LYS A 123 -28.65 -8.90 -9.04
N GLN A 124 -28.70 -7.76 -9.72
CA GLN A 124 -29.73 -7.48 -10.74
C GLN A 124 -29.47 -8.25 -12.05
N LEU A 125 -28.21 -8.62 -12.32
CA LEU A 125 -27.78 -9.33 -13.52
C LEU A 125 -27.70 -10.85 -13.34
N GLU A 126 -28.27 -11.38 -12.26
CA GLU A 126 -28.15 -12.80 -11.86
C GLU A 126 -28.60 -13.79 -12.95
N HIS A 127 -29.56 -13.40 -13.80
CA HIS A 127 -30.08 -14.23 -14.89
C HIS A 127 -29.42 -14.02 -16.27
N SER A 128 -28.42 -13.13 -16.39
CA SER A 128 -27.78 -12.83 -17.68
C SER A 128 -26.60 -13.77 -17.97
N PRO A 129 -26.49 -14.32 -19.20
CA PRO A 129 -25.36 -15.19 -19.60
C PRO A 129 -23.99 -14.48 -19.53
N TRP A 130 -23.97 -13.14 -19.69
CA TRP A 130 -22.76 -12.31 -19.59
C TRP A 130 -22.05 -12.43 -18.24
N ARG A 131 -22.79 -12.73 -17.15
CA ARG A 131 -22.23 -12.91 -15.82
C ARG A 131 -21.28 -14.11 -15.77
N ARG A 132 -21.69 -15.23 -16.36
CA ARG A 132 -20.93 -16.48 -16.32
C ARG A 132 -19.62 -16.36 -17.09
N ASP A 133 -19.65 -15.71 -18.24
CA ASP A 133 -18.46 -15.48 -19.06
C ASP A 133 -17.47 -14.53 -18.36
N PHE A 134 -17.98 -13.50 -17.67
CA PHE A 134 -17.15 -12.59 -16.90
C PHE A 134 -16.50 -13.27 -15.68
N GLU A 135 -17.25 -14.07 -14.91
CA GLU A 135 -16.71 -14.83 -13.77
C GLU A 135 -15.62 -15.82 -14.21
N GLN A 136 -15.80 -16.46 -15.36
CA GLN A 136 -14.80 -17.35 -15.94
C GLN A 136 -13.56 -16.61 -16.44
N GLY A 137 -13.70 -15.40 -16.96
CA GLY A 137 -12.58 -14.54 -17.37
C GLY A 137 -11.79 -13.96 -16.20
N LEU A 138 -12.45 -13.68 -15.07
CA LEU A 138 -11.82 -13.03 -13.92
C LEU A 138 -10.75 -13.91 -13.25
N GLY A 139 -10.98 -15.22 -13.18
CA GLY A 139 -10.04 -16.19 -12.62
C GLY A 139 -8.64 -16.15 -13.26
N PRO A 140 -8.50 -16.38 -14.57
CA PRO A 140 -7.20 -16.34 -15.24
C PRO A 140 -6.60 -14.92 -15.27
N ILE A 141 -7.41 -13.86 -15.36
CA ILE A 141 -6.91 -12.48 -15.28
C ILE A 141 -6.24 -12.23 -13.92
N THR A 142 -6.90 -12.61 -12.83
CA THR A 142 -6.37 -12.45 -11.47
C THR A 142 -5.07 -13.25 -11.31
N LEU A 143 -5.02 -14.50 -11.78
CA LEU A 143 -3.81 -15.33 -11.78
C LEU A 143 -2.67 -14.68 -12.57
N GLY A 144 -2.96 -14.12 -13.76
CA GLY A 144 -1.97 -13.45 -14.60
C GLY A 144 -1.36 -12.22 -13.94
N ILE A 145 -2.20 -11.38 -13.32
CA ILE A 145 -1.74 -10.19 -12.57
C ILE A 145 -0.87 -10.61 -11.38
N LEU A 146 -1.33 -11.58 -10.58
CA LEU A 146 -0.61 -12.06 -9.41
C LEU A 146 0.76 -12.63 -9.79
N PHE A 147 0.81 -13.37 -10.90
CA PHE A 147 2.06 -13.91 -11.45
C PHE A 147 2.99 -12.80 -11.94
N ALA A 148 2.48 -11.78 -12.63
CA ALA A 148 3.27 -10.65 -13.09
C ALA A 148 3.88 -9.84 -11.93
N VAL A 149 3.09 -9.60 -10.87
CA VAL A 149 3.58 -8.95 -9.64
C VAL A 149 4.64 -9.81 -8.97
N GLY A 150 4.40 -11.11 -8.82
CA GLY A 150 5.38 -12.05 -8.25
C GLY A 150 6.70 -12.05 -9.03
N LEU A 151 6.66 -12.05 -10.36
CA LEU A 151 7.85 -11.96 -11.20
C LEU A 151 8.60 -10.63 -11.02
N LYS A 152 7.86 -9.53 -10.85
CA LYS A 152 8.47 -8.22 -10.62
C LYS A 152 9.22 -8.20 -9.28
N ILE A 153 8.58 -8.70 -8.22
CA ILE A 153 9.18 -8.80 -6.88
C ILE A 153 10.40 -9.72 -6.90
N LEU A 154 10.30 -10.87 -7.56
CA LEU A 154 11.39 -11.84 -7.67
C LEU A 154 12.64 -11.22 -8.33
N ARG A 155 12.45 -10.46 -9.42
CA ARG A 155 13.56 -9.77 -10.11
C ARG A 155 14.18 -8.67 -9.28
N THR A 156 13.41 -7.98 -8.44
CA THR A 156 13.93 -6.94 -7.56
C THR A 156 14.65 -7.51 -6.33
N ALA A 157 14.20 -8.66 -5.82
CA ALA A 157 14.79 -9.29 -4.64
C ALA A 157 16.05 -10.11 -4.97
N ASP A 158 16.04 -10.88 -6.06
CA ASP A 158 17.11 -11.82 -6.41
C ASP A 158 18.02 -11.30 -7.52
N THR A 159 19.02 -10.49 -7.15
CA THR A 159 20.01 -9.94 -8.08
C THR A 159 21.15 -10.89 -8.44
N ASN A 160 21.32 -12.01 -7.72
CA ASN A 160 22.45 -12.93 -7.90
C ASN A 160 21.95 -14.38 -8.03
N ALA A 161 22.62 -15.17 -8.87
CA ALA A 161 22.22 -16.50 -9.34
C ALA A 161 21.86 -17.48 -8.22
N ALA A 162 22.53 -17.39 -7.06
CA ALA A 162 22.19 -18.20 -5.89
C ALA A 162 20.79 -17.92 -5.33
N GLY A 163 20.31 -16.67 -5.39
CA GLY A 163 18.98 -16.27 -4.92
C GLY A 163 17.88 -16.83 -5.82
N VAL A 164 18.06 -16.71 -7.14
CA VAL A 164 17.16 -17.30 -8.14
C VAL A 164 17.06 -18.82 -7.98
N LEU A 165 18.18 -19.51 -7.72
CA LEU A 165 18.19 -20.95 -7.45
C LEU A 165 17.36 -21.32 -6.20
N VAL A 166 17.52 -20.58 -5.11
CA VAL A 166 16.74 -20.78 -3.88
C VAL A 166 15.26 -20.53 -4.12
N SER A 167 14.90 -19.44 -4.80
CA SER A 167 13.52 -19.10 -5.11
C SER A 167 12.85 -20.14 -6.01
N VAL A 168 13.55 -20.65 -7.03
CA VAL A 168 13.04 -21.74 -7.88
C VAL A 168 12.89 -23.04 -7.06
N LEU A 169 13.86 -23.37 -6.21
CA LEU A 169 13.80 -24.55 -5.36
C LEU A 169 12.58 -24.50 -4.41
N VAL A 170 12.37 -23.37 -3.72
CA VAL A 170 11.23 -23.17 -2.82
C VAL A 170 9.92 -23.20 -3.60
N CYS A 171 9.86 -22.57 -4.77
CA CYS A 171 8.67 -22.61 -5.64
C CYS A 171 8.31 -24.04 -6.05
N VAL A 172 9.29 -24.84 -6.49
CA VAL A 172 9.09 -26.25 -6.85
C VAL A 172 8.65 -27.06 -5.64
N LEU A 173 9.27 -26.86 -4.48
CA LEU A 173 8.90 -27.55 -3.24
C LEU A 173 7.47 -27.20 -2.79
N MET A 174 7.05 -25.93 -2.89
CA MET A 174 5.68 -25.51 -2.58
C MET A 174 4.65 -26.10 -3.55
N LEU A 175 4.99 -26.22 -4.84
CA LEU A 175 4.09 -26.84 -5.82
C LEU A 175 3.96 -28.36 -5.62
N ARG A 176 5.01 -29.02 -5.13
CA ARG A 176 5.04 -30.48 -4.96
C ARG A 176 4.60 -30.95 -3.58
N SER A 177 4.72 -30.12 -2.55
CA SER A 177 4.45 -30.49 -1.17
C SER A 177 3.30 -29.66 -0.59
N ARG A 178 2.48 -30.25 0.29
CA ARG A 178 1.45 -29.51 1.05
C ARG A 178 2.01 -28.81 2.29
N ILE A 179 3.31 -28.57 2.34
CA ILE A 179 3.96 -27.97 3.50
C ILE A 179 3.55 -26.50 3.56
N SER A 180 3.12 -26.05 4.73
CA SER A 180 2.74 -24.65 4.94
C SER A 180 3.93 -23.72 4.62
N PRO A 181 3.71 -22.60 3.88
CA PRO A 181 4.74 -21.61 3.59
C PRO A 181 5.49 -21.11 4.83
N LEU A 182 4.84 -21.17 6.00
CA LEU A 182 5.40 -20.76 7.28
C LEU A 182 6.69 -21.51 7.63
N TRP A 183 6.83 -22.79 7.27
CA TRP A 183 8.04 -23.55 7.56
C TRP A 183 9.23 -23.10 6.72
N PHE A 184 8.99 -22.72 5.46
CA PHE A 184 10.03 -22.16 4.60
C PHE A 184 10.47 -20.78 5.09
N MET A 185 9.53 -19.95 5.55
CA MET A 185 9.82 -18.64 6.16
C MET A 185 10.64 -18.80 7.45
N ALA A 186 10.27 -19.74 8.32
CA ALA A 186 11.00 -20.03 9.55
C ALA A 186 12.43 -20.53 9.26
N GLY A 187 12.59 -21.43 8.29
CA GLY A 187 13.90 -21.91 7.85
C GLY A 187 14.77 -20.80 7.27
N ALA A 188 14.21 -19.96 6.39
CA ALA A 188 14.91 -18.81 5.82
C ALA A 188 15.30 -17.78 6.89
N GLY A 189 14.41 -17.48 7.84
CA GLY A 189 14.67 -16.57 8.95
C GLY A 189 15.78 -17.08 9.89
N LEU A 190 15.79 -18.38 10.20
CA LEU A 190 16.86 -19.00 10.99
C LEU A 190 18.20 -18.97 10.25
N LEU A 191 18.22 -19.30 8.95
CA LEU A 191 19.44 -19.27 8.14
C LEU A 191 19.99 -17.85 7.97
N GLY A 192 19.12 -16.85 7.84
CA GLY A 192 19.50 -15.43 7.83
C GLY A 192 20.01 -14.96 9.19
N GLY A 193 19.33 -15.31 10.28
CA GLY A 193 19.72 -14.96 11.65
C GLY A 193 21.03 -15.61 12.10
N LEU A 194 21.37 -16.79 11.57
CA LEU A 194 22.65 -17.47 11.78
C LEU A 194 23.80 -16.90 10.93
N GLY A 195 23.54 -15.92 10.06
CA GLY A 195 24.56 -15.23 9.25
C GLY A 195 25.14 -16.08 8.10
N LEU A 196 24.55 -17.24 7.80
CA LEU A 196 24.97 -18.12 6.70
C LEU A 196 24.63 -17.53 5.32
N ILE A 197 23.65 -16.62 5.27
CA ILE A 197 23.27 -15.84 4.09
C ILE A 197 23.56 -14.38 4.41
N ASN A 198 24.84 -14.03 4.41
CA ASN A 198 25.27 -12.63 4.48
C ASN A 198 25.23 -12.07 3.05
N ARG A 199 24.20 -11.28 2.74
CA ARG A 199 24.18 -10.34 1.62
C ARG A 199 24.02 -8.94 2.16
#